data_AF-A0A382TJG8-F1
#
_entry.id   AF-A0A382TJG8-F1
#
_cell.length_a   1.000
_cell.length_b   1.000
_cell.length_c   1.000
_cell.angle_alpha   90.00
_cell.angle_beta   90.00
_cell.angle_gamma   90.00
#
_symmetry.space_group_name_H-M   'P 1'
#
loop_
_entity.id
_entity.type
_entity.pdbx_description
1 polymer ?
#
loop_
_entity_poly.entity_id
_entity_poly.type
_entity_poly.pdbx_seq_one_letter_code
_entity_poly.pdbx_strand_id
1 'polypeptide(L)'
;FEQDAIISLTGSYFLAELDGKDLPFHERVHITKGQIMNIGPSQDGARCYLTVQGGFDIEPVLGSRSTHLMTGMGGFRGRSLKQGDVIHLGGPSHDSAPKKINDDLKMDRSMLRITRGIQHDWFDQRVWDILQNNSFKVSHIFDRMGIRVEGETIDTVKNDEVLTEGIPIGAVQIPANGQPIISFVDHQTTGGYPKIANVITADLCKVGQLKYQDEFRFEVVSMEEAESLRLAQESYFKDMRSSE
;
A
#
# COMPACT_ATOMS: atom_id res chain seq x y z
N PHE A 1 15.47 -21.83 -4.06
CA PHE A 1 15.10 -21.70 -5.49
C PHE A 1 15.49 -22.97 -6.23
N GLU A 2 14.62 -23.53 -7.06
CA GLU A 2 14.88 -24.80 -7.80
C GLU A 2 15.50 -24.62 -9.20
N GLN A 3 15.63 -23.36 -9.63
CA GLN A 3 16.29 -22.94 -10.86
C GLN A 3 17.02 -21.62 -10.62
N ASP A 4 17.92 -21.25 -11.54
CA ASP A 4 18.55 -19.92 -11.51
C ASP A 4 17.48 -18.83 -11.69
N ALA A 5 17.66 -17.70 -11.02
CA ALA A 5 16.72 -16.60 -11.07
C ALA A 5 17.42 -15.25 -10.89
N ILE A 6 16.78 -14.19 -11.36
CA ILE A 6 17.14 -12.82 -11.01
C ILE A 6 16.01 -12.25 -10.17
N ILE A 7 16.34 -11.69 -9.01
CA ILE A 7 15.37 -11.13 -8.08
C ILE A 7 15.72 -9.69 -7.70
N SER A 8 14.75 -9.01 -7.10
CA SER A 8 14.99 -7.79 -6.33
C SER A 8 14.00 -7.70 -5.18
N LEU A 9 14.46 -7.18 -4.03
CA LEU A 9 13.64 -6.89 -2.86
C LEU A 9 13.49 -5.37 -2.71
N THR A 10 12.25 -4.91 -2.55
CA THR A 10 11.89 -3.49 -2.45
C THR A 10 10.80 -3.25 -1.41
N GLY A 11 10.38 -2.00 -1.21
CA GLY A 11 9.39 -1.60 -0.20
C GLY A 11 10.09 -1.13 1.07
N SER A 12 9.60 -1.55 2.23
CA SER A 12 10.35 -1.32 3.47
C SER A 12 11.41 -2.37 3.71
N TYR A 13 12.44 -2.00 4.49
CA TYR A 13 13.59 -2.85 4.76
C TYR A 13 13.23 -3.99 5.71
N PHE A 14 13.48 -5.22 5.27
CA PHE A 14 13.34 -6.46 6.03
C PHE A 14 14.72 -7.10 6.15
N LEU A 15 14.99 -7.78 7.28
CA LEU A 15 16.22 -8.56 7.43
C LEU A 15 16.18 -9.76 6.49
N ALA A 16 16.74 -9.62 5.29
CA ALA A 16 16.73 -10.65 4.26
C ALA A 16 18.14 -11.19 4.01
N GLU A 17 18.23 -12.50 3.82
CA GLU A 17 19.49 -13.22 3.65
C GLU A 17 19.38 -14.22 2.49
N LEU A 18 20.51 -14.47 1.83
CA LEU A 18 20.73 -15.53 0.86
C LEU A 18 21.85 -16.45 1.34
N ASP A 19 21.53 -17.69 1.67
CA ASP A 19 22.45 -18.66 2.29
C ASP A 19 23.21 -18.10 3.51
N GLY A 20 22.53 -17.31 4.33
CA GLY A 20 23.08 -16.69 5.55
C GLY A 20 23.92 -15.44 5.33
N LYS A 21 23.94 -14.88 4.11
CA LYS A 21 24.56 -13.58 3.81
C LYS A 21 23.49 -12.54 3.54
N ASP A 22 23.71 -11.31 4.01
CA ASP A 22 22.79 -10.20 3.78
C ASP A 22 22.44 -10.05 2.29
N LEU A 23 21.15 -9.94 2.02
CA LEU A 23 20.61 -9.73 0.67
C LEU A 23 20.64 -8.23 0.35
N PRO A 24 21.27 -7.79 -0.75
CA PRO A 24 21.20 -6.41 -1.20
C PRO A 24 19.75 -5.95 -1.45
N PHE A 25 19.41 -4.75 -0.94
CA PHE A 25 18.07 -4.14 -1.07
C PHE A 25 18.04 -3.14 -2.24
N HIS A 26 16.93 -3.03 -2.97
CA HIS A 26 16.80 -2.19 -4.18
C HIS A 26 17.80 -2.52 -5.31
N GLU A 27 18.41 -3.71 -5.25
CA GLU A 27 19.39 -4.15 -6.23
C GLU A 27 18.94 -5.40 -6.97
N ARG A 28 19.56 -5.63 -8.12
CA ARG A 28 19.47 -6.89 -8.85
C ARG A 28 20.32 -7.94 -8.14
N VAL A 29 19.73 -9.06 -7.77
CA VAL A 29 20.45 -10.19 -7.18
C VAL A 29 20.28 -11.43 -8.05
N HIS A 30 21.40 -12.06 -8.39
CA HIS A 30 21.41 -13.35 -9.06
C HIS A 30 21.32 -14.47 -8.03
N ILE A 31 20.36 -15.37 -8.24
CA ILE A 31 20.15 -16.57 -7.46
C ILE A 31 20.61 -17.76 -8.29
N THR A 32 21.54 -18.54 -7.75
CA THR A 32 21.89 -19.85 -8.29
C THR A 32 20.89 -20.89 -7.81
N LYS A 33 20.57 -21.86 -8.66
CA LYS A 33 19.77 -23.03 -8.30
C LYS A 33 20.29 -23.67 -6.99
N GLY A 34 19.37 -23.95 -6.08
CA GLY A 34 19.65 -24.57 -4.78
C GLY A 34 19.83 -23.57 -3.64
N GLN A 35 20.07 -22.28 -3.92
CA GLN A 35 20.20 -21.28 -2.85
C GLN A 35 18.88 -21.02 -2.14
N ILE A 36 18.97 -20.67 -0.86
CA ILE A 36 17.83 -20.43 0.03
C ILE A 36 17.84 -18.96 0.44
N MET A 37 16.71 -18.29 0.19
CA MET A 37 16.48 -16.93 0.65
C MET A 37 15.55 -16.95 1.86
N ASN A 38 15.93 -16.24 2.91
CA ASN A 38 15.11 -16.02 4.09
C ASN A 38 14.76 -14.53 4.17
N ILE A 39 13.50 -14.20 4.41
CA ILE A 39 13.05 -12.84 4.70
C ILE A 39 12.51 -12.86 6.12
N GLY A 40 13.25 -12.23 7.02
CA GLY A 40 12.96 -12.12 8.44
C GLY A 40 12.01 -10.96 8.76
N PRO A 41 12.05 -10.41 9.99
CA PRO A 41 11.16 -9.35 10.40
C PRO A 41 11.46 -8.02 9.71
N SER A 42 10.42 -7.23 9.58
CA SER A 42 10.49 -5.84 9.14
C SER A 42 11.31 -4.98 10.12
N GLN A 43 12.21 -4.15 9.61
CA GLN A 43 12.91 -3.12 10.39
C GLN A 43 12.26 -1.73 10.22
N ASP A 44 11.59 -1.53 9.09
CA ASP A 44 10.87 -0.30 8.74
C ASP A 44 9.49 -0.66 8.15
N GLY A 45 8.47 0.19 8.30
CA GLY A 45 7.16 -0.03 7.67
C GLY A 45 6.58 -1.44 7.81
N ALA A 46 5.67 -1.82 6.91
CA ALA A 46 4.84 -3.01 7.06
C ALA A 46 5.06 -4.09 6.00
N ARG A 47 5.57 -3.73 4.81
CA ARG A 47 5.54 -4.60 3.63
C ARG A 47 6.82 -4.46 2.80
N CYS A 48 7.40 -5.60 2.41
CA CYS A 48 8.37 -5.67 1.33
C CYS A 48 7.76 -6.40 0.12
N TYR A 49 8.40 -6.22 -1.04
CA TYR A 49 7.99 -6.82 -2.29
C TYR A 49 9.17 -7.56 -2.90
N LEU A 50 9.01 -8.88 -3.05
CA LEU A 50 9.91 -9.71 -3.83
C LEU A 50 9.47 -9.71 -5.28
N THR A 51 10.38 -9.32 -6.16
CA THR A 51 10.20 -9.43 -7.61
C THR A 51 11.16 -10.48 -8.15
N VAL A 52 10.70 -11.21 -9.17
CA VAL A 52 11.46 -12.21 -9.92
C VAL A 52 11.39 -11.80 -11.38
N GLN A 53 12.51 -11.88 -12.08
CA GLN A 53 12.56 -11.69 -13.52
C GLN A 53 11.63 -12.70 -14.21
N GLY A 54 10.85 -12.24 -15.20
CA GLY A 54 9.80 -13.04 -15.84
C GLY A 54 8.49 -13.13 -15.04
N GLY A 55 8.49 -12.72 -13.77
CA GLY A 55 7.33 -12.78 -12.89
C GLY A 55 7.06 -14.18 -12.34
N PHE A 56 5.92 -14.34 -11.67
CA PHE A 56 5.44 -15.64 -11.22
C PHE A 56 4.44 -16.20 -12.24
N ASP A 57 4.59 -17.48 -12.58
CA ASP A 57 3.68 -18.20 -13.47
C ASP A 57 2.38 -18.55 -12.72
N ILE A 58 1.49 -17.57 -12.73
CA ILE A 58 0.17 -17.63 -12.09
C ILE A 58 -0.85 -17.27 -13.17
N GLU A 59 -1.87 -18.11 -13.32
CA GLU A 59 -2.96 -17.85 -14.26
C GLU A 59 -3.74 -16.58 -13.86
N PRO A 60 -3.95 -15.62 -14.77
CA PRO A 60 -4.72 -14.43 -14.44
C PRO A 60 -6.21 -14.75 -14.24
N VAL A 61 -6.81 -14.12 -13.23
CA VAL A 61 -8.25 -14.10 -13.01
C VAL A 61 -8.75 -12.68 -13.26
N LEU A 62 -9.73 -12.53 -14.15
CA LEU A 62 -10.24 -11.21 -14.58
C LEU A 62 -9.13 -10.26 -15.08
N GLY A 63 -8.12 -10.80 -15.76
CA GLY A 63 -6.98 -10.03 -16.28
C GLY A 63 -5.94 -9.62 -15.23
N SER A 64 -6.03 -10.09 -13.99
CA SER A 64 -5.10 -9.77 -12.90
C SER A 64 -4.52 -11.02 -12.24
N ARG A 65 -3.31 -10.89 -11.67
CA ARG A 65 -2.67 -11.92 -10.85
C ARG A 65 -2.71 -11.61 -9.35
N SER A 66 -3.37 -10.53 -8.94
CA SER A 66 -3.53 -10.18 -7.53
C SER A 66 -4.38 -11.21 -6.79
N THR A 67 -4.01 -11.51 -5.54
CA THR A 67 -4.85 -12.31 -4.64
C THR A 67 -5.85 -11.40 -3.94
N HIS A 68 -7.14 -11.70 -4.07
CA HIS A 68 -8.20 -11.10 -3.27
C HIS A 68 -8.59 -12.08 -2.15
N LEU A 69 -8.04 -11.86 -0.95
CA LEU A 69 -8.12 -12.82 0.17
C LEU A 69 -9.55 -13.09 0.62
N MET A 70 -10.40 -12.07 0.63
CA MET A 70 -11.78 -12.17 1.11
C MET A 70 -12.63 -13.14 0.30
N THR A 71 -12.45 -13.17 -1.02
CA THR A 71 -13.24 -14.02 -1.93
C THR A 71 -12.50 -15.28 -2.35
N GLY A 72 -11.22 -15.42 -1.98
CA GLY A 72 -10.41 -16.54 -2.42
C GLY A 72 -10.07 -16.51 -3.91
N MET A 73 -9.99 -15.33 -4.54
CA MET A 73 -9.77 -15.20 -5.98
C MET A 73 -8.36 -14.76 -6.34
N GLY A 74 -7.88 -15.20 -7.51
CA GLY A 74 -6.60 -14.78 -8.08
C GLY A 74 -5.37 -15.23 -7.28
N GLY A 75 -4.19 -14.80 -7.73
CA GLY A 75 -2.92 -15.17 -7.12
C GLY A 75 -2.69 -16.68 -7.04
N PHE A 76 -1.88 -17.11 -6.09
CA PHE A 76 -1.60 -18.53 -5.90
C PHE A 76 -2.72 -19.21 -5.09
N ARG A 77 -3.63 -19.88 -5.80
CA ARG A 77 -4.76 -20.64 -5.22
C ARG A 77 -5.72 -19.78 -4.37
N GLY A 78 -5.80 -18.47 -4.62
CA GLY A 78 -6.75 -17.59 -3.92
C GLY A 78 -6.41 -17.30 -2.46
N ARG A 79 -5.20 -17.59 -1.98
CA ARG A 79 -4.88 -17.50 -0.55
C ARG A 79 -3.46 -17.01 -0.30
N SER A 80 -3.17 -16.71 0.97
CA SER A 80 -1.79 -16.57 1.44
C SER A 80 -1.00 -17.85 1.18
N LEU A 81 0.30 -17.68 0.92
CA LEU A 81 1.24 -18.78 0.73
C LEU A 81 1.34 -19.63 2.00
N LYS A 82 1.54 -20.93 1.82
CA LYS A 82 1.69 -21.91 2.88
C LYS A 82 2.97 -22.70 2.68
N GLN A 83 3.47 -23.28 3.77
CA GLN A 83 4.62 -24.18 3.71
C GLN A 83 4.36 -25.31 2.70
N GLY A 84 5.37 -25.59 1.86
CA GLY A 84 5.30 -26.60 0.81
C GLY A 84 4.62 -26.15 -0.49
N ASP A 85 4.14 -24.91 -0.58
CA ASP A 85 3.71 -24.35 -1.87
C ASP A 85 4.91 -24.21 -2.82
N VAL A 86 4.68 -24.55 -4.10
CA VAL A 86 5.64 -24.39 -5.19
C VAL A 86 4.99 -23.48 -6.23
N ILE A 87 5.65 -22.38 -6.55
CA ILE A 87 5.22 -21.41 -7.56
C ILE A 87 6.27 -21.42 -8.67
N HIS A 88 5.83 -21.69 -9.90
CA HIS A 88 6.72 -21.64 -11.05
C HIS A 88 7.05 -20.18 -11.39
N LEU A 89 8.26 -19.93 -11.89
CA LEU A 89 8.62 -18.63 -12.41
C LEU A 89 8.14 -18.52 -13.86
N GLY A 90 7.79 -17.31 -14.27
CA GLY A 90 7.38 -17.02 -15.64
C GLY A 90 8.50 -17.22 -16.66
N GLY A 91 8.15 -17.11 -17.94
CA GLY A 91 9.07 -17.28 -19.06
C GLY A 91 10.19 -16.22 -19.10
N PRO A 92 11.22 -16.44 -19.95
CA PRO A 92 12.36 -15.55 -20.04
C PRO A 92 11.93 -14.12 -20.34
N SER A 93 12.38 -13.16 -19.53
CA SER A 93 12.28 -11.75 -19.90
C SER A 93 13.54 -11.31 -20.62
N HIS A 94 13.46 -10.19 -21.35
CA HIS A 94 14.65 -9.51 -21.82
C HIS A 94 15.59 -9.23 -20.64
N ASP A 95 16.88 -9.53 -20.81
CA ASP A 95 17.93 -9.12 -19.89
C ASP A 95 18.33 -7.69 -20.24
N SER A 96 17.57 -6.72 -19.74
CA SER A 96 17.96 -5.31 -19.80
C SER A 96 18.98 -5.04 -18.69
N ALA A 97 19.89 -4.07 -18.86
CA ALA A 97 20.79 -3.68 -17.78
C ALA A 97 19.98 -3.10 -16.61
N PRO A 98 20.32 -3.40 -15.34
CA PRO A 98 19.62 -2.81 -14.20
C PRO A 98 19.91 -1.31 -14.13
N LYS A 99 18.85 -0.52 -13.94
CA LYS A 99 19.00 0.89 -13.59
C LYS A 99 19.26 1.01 -12.10
N LYS A 100 20.34 1.69 -11.73
CA LYS A 100 20.58 2.06 -10.34
C LYS A 100 19.67 3.23 -9.99
N ILE A 101 18.87 3.05 -8.95
CA ILE A 101 18.15 4.14 -8.32
C ILE A 101 19.15 4.82 -7.39
N ASN A 102 19.58 6.04 -7.75
CA ASN A 102 20.55 6.80 -6.95
C ASN A 102 19.89 7.62 -5.83
N ASP A 103 18.55 7.60 -5.77
CA ASP A 103 17.80 8.33 -4.77
C ASP A 103 17.65 7.50 -3.49
N ASP A 104 17.93 8.12 -2.34
CA ASP A 104 17.50 7.61 -1.05
C ASP A 104 15.97 7.74 -1.01
N LEU A 105 15.27 6.69 -1.45
CA LEU A 105 13.82 6.59 -1.48
C LEU A 105 13.25 6.45 -0.06
N LYS A 106 13.48 7.47 0.77
CA LYS A 106 12.86 7.58 2.09
C LYS A 106 11.44 8.06 1.92
N MET A 107 10.52 7.21 2.33
CA MET A 107 9.10 7.55 2.37
C MET A 107 8.74 8.10 3.74
N ASP A 108 8.49 9.39 3.82
CA ASP A 108 7.92 10.00 5.02
C ASP A 108 6.47 9.54 5.20
N ARG A 109 6.23 8.81 6.30
CA ARG A 109 4.91 8.30 6.70
C ARG A 109 4.29 9.10 7.84
N SER A 110 4.97 10.12 8.35
CA SER A 110 4.47 10.97 9.44
C SER A 110 3.37 11.93 8.98
N MET A 111 3.14 12.04 7.68
CA MET A 111 2.11 12.87 7.08
C MET A 111 1.45 12.17 5.89
N LEU A 112 0.11 12.20 5.86
CA LEU A 112 -0.72 11.77 4.74
C LEU A 112 -1.52 12.96 4.16
N ARG A 113 -1.30 13.26 2.88
CA ARG A 113 -2.08 14.27 2.17
C ARG A 113 -3.47 13.75 1.81
N ILE A 114 -4.47 14.58 2.04
CA ILE A 114 -5.88 14.28 1.81
C ILE A 114 -6.56 15.40 1.03
N THR A 115 -7.53 15.03 0.21
CA THR A 115 -8.49 15.95 -0.41
C THR A 115 -9.83 15.87 0.34
N ARG A 116 -10.68 16.89 0.17
CA ARG A 116 -12.03 16.89 0.75
C ARG A 116 -12.87 15.76 0.14
N GLY A 117 -13.52 14.98 1.01
CA GLY A 117 -14.35 13.84 0.62
C GLY A 117 -15.74 14.26 0.14
N ILE A 118 -16.56 13.28 -0.21
CA ILE A 118 -17.91 13.52 -0.75
C ILE A 118 -18.82 14.16 0.30
N GLN A 119 -18.73 13.73 1.56
CA GLN A 119 -19.51 14.27 2.69
C GLN A 119 -18.71 15.26 3.55
N HIS A 120 -17.72 15.95 2.98
CA HIS A 120 -16.88 16.87 3.74
C HIS A 120 -17.68 18.00 4.43
N ASP A 121 -18.84 18.35 3.86
CA ASP A 121 -19.77 19.38 4.33
C ASP A 121 -20.66 18.94 5.50
N TRP A 122 -20.62 17.66 5.89
CA TRP A 122 -21.31 17.14 7.07
C TRP A 122 -20.52 17.36 8.38
N PHE A 123 -19.30 17.87 8.26
CA PHE A 123 -18.36 18.09 9.34
C PHE A 123 -18.07 19.58 9.45
N ASP A 124 -18.18 20.13 10.66
CA ASP A 124 -17.93 21.54 10.90
C ASP A 124 -16.42 21.85 10.94
N GLN A 125 -16.09 23.14 11.08
CA GLN A 125 -14.70 23.58 11.13
C GLN A 125 -13.92 22.97 12.30
N ARG A 126 -14.56 22.71 13.44
CA ARG A 126 -13.91 22.09 14.60
C ARG A 126 -13.39 20.70 14.25
N VAL A 127 -14.17 19.90 13.51
CA VAL A 127 -13.71 18.59 13.03
C VAL A 127 -12.51 18.71 12.08
N TRP A 128 -12.53 19.68 11.17
CA TRP A 128 -11.40 19.93 10.27
C TRP A 128 -10.15 20.38 11.03
N ASP A 129 -10.31 21.11 12.13
CA ASP A 129 -9.20 21.51 12.99
C ASP A 129 -8.63 20.30 13.74
N ILE A 130 -9.47 19.37 14.22
CA ILE A 130 -9.04 18.09 14.82
C ILE A 130 -8.24 17.27 13.80
N LEU A 131 -8.77 17.11 12.59
CA LEU A 131 -8.16 16.27 11.56
C LEU A 131 -6.76 16.77 11.15
N GLN A 132 -6.55 18.09 11.09
CA GLN A 132 -5.30 18.70 10.62
C GLN A 132 -4.27 18.95 11.73
N ASN A 133 -4.72 19.27 12.96
CA ASN A 133 -3.79 19.67 14.02
C ASN A 133 -3.35 18.50 14.92
N ASN A 134 -4.10 17.40 14.93
CA ASN A 134 -3.82 16.27 15.79
C ASN A 134 -3.05 15.15 15.08
N SER A 135 -2.35 14.36 15.88
CA SER A 135 -1.75 13.11 15.45
C SER A 135 -2.75 11.96 15.56
N PHE A 136 -2.72 11.06 14.59
CA PHE A 136 -3.50 9.83 14.56
C PHE A 136 -2.56 8.63 14.58
N LYS A 137 -3.06 7.53 15.13
CA LYS A 137 -2.26 6.35 15.45
C LYS A 137 -2.89 5.11 14.84
N VAL A 138 -2.10 4.27 14.19
CA VAL A 138 -2.62 3.02 13.60
C VAL A 138 -3.03 2.05 14.70
N SER A 139 -4.31 1.66 14.70
CA SER A 139 -4.86 0.71 15.68
C SER A 139 -4.38 -0.72 15.42
N HIS A 140 -4.72 -1.64 16.32
CA HIS A 140 -4.47 -3.07 16.13
C HIS A 140 -5.38 -3.73 15.08
N ILE A 141 -6.42 -3.02 14.62
CA ILE A 141 -7.37 -3.49 13.60
C ILE A 141 -6.98 -2.87 12.26
N PHE A 142 -6.07 -3.52 11.55
CA PHE A 142 -5.61 -3.07 10.24
C PHE A 142 -5.31 -4.27 9.34
N ASP A 143 -5.73 -4.17 8.08
CA ASP A 143 -5.47 -5.20 7.07
C ASP A 143 -5.47 -4.60 5.66
N ARG A 144 -5.74 -5.43 4.64
CA ARG A 144 -5.83 -4.98 3.25
C ARG A 144 -7.17 -4.31 2.92
N MET A 145 -8.22 -4.52 3.70
CA MET A 145 -9.52 -3.88 3.53
C MET A 145 -9.48 -2.43 4.02
N GLY A 146 -8.85 -2.20 5.17
CA GLY A 146 -8.73 -0.86 5.71
C GLY A 146 -7.78 -0.75 6.90
N ILE A 147 -7.38 0.49 7.16
CA ILE A 147 -6.53 0.86 8.29
C ILE A 147 -7.37 1.69 9.25
N ARG A 148 -7.77 1.10 10.38
CA ARG A 148 -8.46 1.85 11.44
C ARG A 148 -7.42 2.62 12.25
N VAL A 149 -7.72 3.90 12.48
CA VAL A 149 -6.82 4.81 13.19
C VAL A 149 -7.49 5.35 14.44
N GLU A 150 -6.69 5.51 15.48
CA GLU A 150 -7.05 6.01 16.80
C GLU A 150 -6.59 7.47 16.93
N GLY A 151 -7.45 8.32 17.47
CA GLY A 151 -7.16 9.73 17.70
C GLY A 151 -8.30 10.42 18.46
N GLU A 152 -8.30 11.75 18.44
CA GLU A 152 -9.43 12.51 18.95
C GLU A 152 -10.70 12.15 18.16
N THR A 153 -11.78 11.87 18.90
CA THR A 153 -13.05 11.43 18.31
C THR A 153 -13.64 12.54 17.44
N ILE A 154 -14.06 12.15 16.24
CA ILE A 154 -14.73 13.02 15.28
C ILE A 154 -16.22 12.70 15.27
N ASP A 155 -17.04 13.69 15.60
CA ASP A 155 -18.49 13.58 15.51
C ASP A 155 -19.00 14.17 14.19
N THR A 156 -20.08 13.61 13.65
CA THR A 156 -20.79 14.19 12.52
C THR A 156 -21.81 15.21 13.03
N VAL A 157 -21.97 16.33 12.32
CA VAL A 157 -23.03 17.31 12.65
C VAL A 157 -24.40 16.76 12.24
N LYS A 158 -24.41 15.83 11.27
CA LYS A 158 -25.58 15.14 10.74
C LYS A 158 -25.69 13.74 11.34
N ASN A 159 -26.86 13.40 11.88
CA ASN A 159 -27.23 12.03 12.25
C ASN A 159 -27.82 11.23 11.08
N ASP A 160 -27.66 11.72 9.85
CA ASP A 160 -28.20 11.05 8.68
C ASP A 160 -27.39 9.78 8.38
N GLU A 161 -28.09 8.66 8.22
CA GLU A 161 -27.51 7.46 7.63
C GLU A 161 -27.12 7.77 6.18
N VAL A 162 -25.87 7.52 5.81
CA VAL A 162 -25.45 7.64 4.42
C VAL A 162 -26.14 6.52 3.64
N LEU A 163 -26.94 6.89 2.63
CA LEU A 163 -27.43 5.94 1.64
C LEU A 163 -26.23 5.23 1.03
N THR A 164 -26.29 3.90 0.96
CA THR A 164 -25.15 3.08 0.49
C THR A 164 -24.64 3.59 -0.85
N GLU A 165 -23.36 3.94 -0.88
CA GLU A 165 -22.70 4.55 -2.03
C GLU A 165 -21.29 3.98 -2.24
N GLY A 166 -20.69 4.28 -3.39
CA GLY A 166 -19.34 3.84 -3.73
C GLY A 166 -18.28 4.36 -2.77
N ILE A 167 -17.36 3.49 -2.36
CA ILE A 167 -16.20 3.88 -1.56
C ILE A 167 -14.98 3.91 -2.48
N PRO A 168 -14.26 5.04 -2.57
CA PRO A 168 -12.97 5.06 -3.26
C PRO A 168 -11.84 4.51 -2.37
N ILE A 169 -10.79 4.00 -3.03
CA ILE A 169 -9.53 3.69 -2.34
C ILE A 169 -8.96 4.96 -1.69
N GLY A 170 -8.48 4.84 -0.46
CA GLY A 170 -7.98 5.96 0.33
C GLY A 170 -9.08 6.77 1.03
N ALA A 171 -10.36 6.42 0.88
CA ALA A 171 -11.43 7.13 1.57
C ALA A 171 -11.27 7.05 3.09
N VAL A 172 -11.31 8.21 3.74
CA VAL A 172 -11.30 8.37 5.19
C VAL A 172 -12.75 8.38 5.66
N GLN A 173 -13.21 7.22 6.12
CA GLN A 173 -14.56 6.98 6.61
C GLN A 173 -14.65 7.30 8.11
N ILE A 174 -15.73 7.92 8.56
CA ILE A 174 -16.02 8.21 9.98
C ILE A 174 -17.21 7.36 10.44
N PRO A 175 -17.00 6.24 11.14
CA PRO A 175 -18.08 5.45 11.73
C PRO A 175 -18.68 6.14 12.97
N ALA A 176 -19.75 5.57 13.52
CA ALA A 176 -20.46 6.11 14.69
C ALA A 176 -19.61 6.26 15.97
N ASN A 177 -18.48 5.55 16.07
CA ASN A 177 -17.55 5.70 17.19
C ASN A 177 -16.53 6.84 16.98
N GLY A 178 -16.62 7.57 15.87
CA GLY A 178 -15.81 8.74 15.52
C GLY A 178 -14.33 8.47 15.26
N GLN A 179 -13.92 7.19 15.17
CA GLN A 179 -12.54 6.79 14.92
C GLN A 179 -12.34 6.50 13.41
N PRO A 180 -11.49 7.24 12.69
CA PRO A 180 -11.41 7.13 11.23
C PRO A 180 -10.96 5.74 10.74
N ILE A 181 -11.42 5.38 9.54
CA ILE A 181 -10.97 4.20 8.80
C ILE A 181 -10.52 4.62 7.41
N ILE A 182 -9.25 4.35 7.06
CA ILE A 182 -8.73 4.56 5.71
C ILE A 182 -8.99 3.31 4.88
N SER A 183 -9.79 3.44 3.82
CA SER A 183 -10.12 2.34 2.90
C SER A 183 -8.90 1.94 2.08
N PHE A 184 -8.60 0.64 1.98
CA PHE A 184 -7.38 0.17 1.32
C PHE A 184 -7.65 -0.84 0.20
N VAL A 185 -6.63 -1.53 -0.31
CA VAL A 185 -6.68 -2.22 -1.62
C VAL A 185 -7.76 -3.31 -1.77
N ASP A 186 -8.24 -3.90 -0.68
CA ASP A 186 -9.31 -4.92 -0.67
C ASP A 186 -10.61 -4.39 -0.01
N HIS A 187 -10.79 -3.05 0.07
CA HIS A 187 -11.97 -2.42 0.68
C HIS A 187 -13.28 -2.85 0.00
N GLN A 188 -14.38 -2.72 0.75
CA GLN A 188 -15.73 -2.92 0.21
C GLN A 188 -16.02 -1.89 -0.89
N THR A 189 -16.68 -2.33 -1.97
CA THR A 189 -17.04 -1.45 -3.09
C THR A 189 -18.06 -0.37 -2.70
N THR A 190 -18.91 -0.66 -1.72
CA THR A 190 -19.95 0.26 -1.23
C THR A 190 -20.05 0.22 0.29
N GLY A 191 -20.48 1.32 0.90
CA GLY A 191 -20.79 1.35 2.33
C GLY A 191 -21.53 2.61 2.76
N GLY A 192 -21.90 2.65 4.03
CA GLY A 192 -22.79 3.66 4.62
C GLY A 192 -22.13 4.59 5.65
N TYR A 193 -20.80 4.64 5.72
CA TYR A 193 -20.11 5.61 6.56
C TYR A 193 -19.81 6.90 5.79
N PRO A 194 -19.97 8.08 6.42
CA PRO A 194 -19.62 9.35 5.79
C PRO A 194 -18.11 9.41 5.55
N LYS A 195 -17.73 9.92 4.38
CA LYS A 195 -16.34 10.05 3.94
C LYS A 195 -15.94 11.52 4.02
N ILE A 196 -15.24 11.89 5.08
CA ILE A 196 -14.80 13.27 5.32
C ILE A 196 -13.73 13.70 4.31
N ALA A 197 -12.85 12.77 3.94
CA ALA A 197 -11.66 13.03 3.13
C ALA A 197 -11.26 11.82 2.28
N ASN A 198 -10.32 12.02 1.35
CA ASN A 198 -9.67 10.93 0.61
C ASN A 198 -8.17 11.13 0.57
N VAL A 199 -7.40 10.11 0.99
CA VAL A 199 -5.94 10.10 0.82
C VAL A 199 -5.61 10.19 -0.66
N ILE A 200 -4.71 11.10 -1.04
CA ILE A 200 -4.36 11.28 -2.45
C ILE A 200 -3.65 10.04 -2.99
N THR A 201 -3.80 9.77 -4.29
CA THR A 201 -3.19 8.59 -4.92
C THR A 201 -1.68 8.52 -4.71
N ALA A 202 -0.98 9.66 -4.77
CA ALA A 202 0.46 9.74 -4.59
C ALA A 202 0.93 9.29 -3.20
N ASP A 203 0.06 9.35 -2.18
CA ASP A 203 0.35 8.98 -0.79
C ASP A 203 -0.20 7.59 -0.41
N LEU A 204 -0.91 6.89 -1.30
CA LEU A 204 -1.43 5.53 -1.00
C LEU A 204 -0.31 4.53 -0.69
N CYS A 205 0.88 4.71 -1.26
CA CYS A 205 2.05 3.89 -0.93
C CYS A 205 2.46 4.05 0.55
N LYS A 206 2.29 5.25 1.13
CA LYS A 206 2.53 5.51 2.56
C LYS A 206 1.57 4.71 3.43
N VAL A 207 0.27 4.74 3.08
CA VAL A 207 -0.77 3.93 3.75
C VAL A 207 -0.41 2.44 3.71
N GLY A 208 0.08 1.98 2.56
CA GLY A 208 0.55 0.60 2.38
C GLY A 208 1.77 0.20 3.23
N GLN A 209 2.44 1.14 3.89
CA GLN A 209 3.57 0.86 4.79
C GLN A 209 3.29 1.16 6.25
N LEU A 210 2.12 1.70 6.58
CA LEU A 210 1.70 1.89 7.97
C LEU A 210 1.62 0.55 8.70
N LYS A 211 2.22 0.50 9.90
CA LYS A 211 2.16 -0.64 10.83
C LYS A 211 1.47 -0.23 12.13
N TYR A 212 1.10 -1.24 12.93
CA TYR A 212 0.55 -1.00 14.26
C TYR A 212 1.40 0.03 14.99
N GLN A 213 0.72 1.05 15.48
CA GLN A 213 1.30 2.05 16.32
C GLN A 213 2.20 3.10 15.66
N ASP A 214 2.28 3.11 14.33
CA ASP A 214 2.75 4.28 13.58
C ASP A 214 1.83 5.48 13.85
N GLU A 215 2.43 6.66 13.94
CA GLU A 215 1.76 7.93 14.16
C GLU A 215 1.96 8.85 12.96
N PHE A 216 0.90 9.55 12.56
CA PHE A 216 0.92 10.46 11.42
C PHE A 216 -0.12 11.59 11.57
N ARG A 217 0.01 12.63 10.76
CA ARG A 217 -0.97 13.72 10.65
C ARG A 217 -1.58 13.76 9.25
N PHE A 218 -2.79 14.29 9.15
CA PHE A 218 -3.37 14.59 7.85
C PHE A 218 -3.03 16.01 7.41
N GLU A 219 -2.75 16.18 6.12
CA GLU A 219 -2.55 17.48 5.49
C GLU A 219 -3.58 17.66 4.38
N VAL A 220 -4.40 18.71 4.46
CA VAL A 220 -5.39 18.99 3.42
C VAL A 220 -4.73 19.70 2.25
N VAL A 221 -4.83 19.10 1.06
CA VAL A 221 -4.34 19.67 -0.20
C VAL A 221 -5.48 19.92 -1.18
N SER A 222 -5.23 20.79 -2.16
CA SER A 222 -6.19 21.01 -3.24
C SER A 222 -6.25 19.82 -4.20
N MET A 223 -7.32 19.74 -5.00
CA MET A 223 -7.43 18.68 -6.01
C MET A 223 -6.36 18.84 -7.10
N GLU A 224 -6.04 20.08 -7.46
CA GLU A 224 -4.99 20.42 -8.43
C GLU A 224 -3.61 19.99 -7.93
N GLU A 225 -3.32 20.21 -6.64
CA GLU A 225 -2.08 19.74 -6.03
C GLU A 225 -2.00 18.21 -6.01
N ALA A 226 -3.10 17.54 -5.62
CA ALA A 226 -3.18 16.09 -5.61
C ALA A 226 -2.93 15.48 -7.02
N GLU A 227 -3.48 16.10 -8.06
CA GLU A 227 -3.27 15.70 -9.45
C GLU A 227 -1.80 15.92 -9.88
N SER A 228 -1.23 17.08 -9.58
CA SER A 228 0.17 17.40 -9.88
C SER A 228 1.13 16.36 -9.27
N LEU A 229 0.92 16.01 -8.00
CA LEU A 229 1.72 15.00 -7.30
C LEU A 229 1.57 13.61 -7.92
N ARG A 230 0.37 13.23 -8.36
CA ARG A 230 0.14 11.97 -9.08
C ARG A 230 0.87 11.95 -10.42
N LEU A 231 0.79 13.02 -11.19
CA LEU A 231 1.48 13.14 -12.48
C LEU A 231 3.00 13.11 -12.33
N ALA A 232 3.55 13.75 -11.30
CA ALA A 232 4.98 13.69 -10.99
C ALA A 232 5.42 12.25 -10.68
N GLN A 233 4.65 11.52 -9.88
CA GLN A 233 4.91 10.10 -9.59
C GLN A 233 4.82 9.23 -10.86
N GLU A 234 3.83 9.45 -11.72
CA GLU A 234 3.72 8.73 -12.99
C GLU A 234 4.88 9.05 -13.95
N SER A 235 5.32 10.31 -14.01
CA SER A 235 6.47 10.73 -14.81
C SER A 235 7.74 10.01 -14.35
N TYR A 236 7.99 9.98 -13.04
CA TYR A 236 9.12 9.26 -12.46
C TYR A 236 9.17 7.80 -12.92
N PHE A 237 8.04 7.08 -12.87
CA PHE A 237 7.98 5.70 -13.33
C PHE A 237 8.13 5.55 -14.85
N LYS A 238 7.63 6.51 -15.63
CA LYS A 238 7.82 6.53 -17.09
C LYS A 238 9.29 6.72 -17.43
N ASP A 239 9.97 7.67 -16.78
CA ASP A 239 11.40 7.95 -17.00
C ASP A 239 12.27 6.73 -16.63
N MET A 240 11.91 6.03 -15.56
CA MET A 240 12.54 4.75 -15.21
C MET A 240 12.36 3.66 -16.25
N ARG A 241 11.23 3.64 -16.99
CA ARG A 241 10.96 2.66 -18.05
C ARG A 241 11.55 3.07 -19.41
N SER A 242 11.56 4.36 -19.74
CA SER A 242 11.82 4.89 -21.08
C SER A 242 13.27 5.17 -21.42
N SER A 243 14.19 5.20 -20.44
CA SER A 243 15.62 5.31 -20.74
C SER A 243 16.17 3.98 -21.26
N GLU A 244 15.94 3.71 -22.54
CA GLU A 244 16.76 2.84 -23.41
C GLU A 244 17.71 3.69 -24.24
#